data_AF-A0A6G7YY51-F1
#
_entry.id   AF-A0A6G7YY51-F1
#
_cell.length_a   1.000
_cell.length_b   1.000
_cell.length_c   1.000
_cell.angle_alpha   90.00
_cell.angle_beta   90.00
_cell.angle_gamma   90.00
#
_symmetry.space_group_name_H-M   'P 1'
#
loop_
_entity.id
_entity.type
_entity.pdbx_description
1 polymer ?
#
loop_
_entity_poly.entity_id
_entity_poly.type
_entity_poly.pdbx_seq_one_letter_code
_entity_poly.pdbx_strand_id
1 'polypeptide(L)'
;MSVMAKYVRIFWPDPKDEDVSRRNAAVAAIQSWITALDDPWSAILLASALADGVADGRARDEFASEVEQAIVNAGSAAFVREDHDLEIIVVTLVSALDLIARERDASGWTAVDTLAAALWSALSFQPSVLEEPIEVLRQEVLVASRARTMRVAEQSRKRVPVPEIGPLTLPEAQPTGSRANAAYRKATEPLVKALRENAELDREELEFLWWMMEDWSEVLDGRLSDADPLVRAVVAGIDGASKLRRLPASGHRNVVLRGVPSGSPATLTALLTALGDHRATLAKSVDADCVRRSPTGFPLLAAIASGDVNRGGAEIERDAREWGARALLESGILQVAKLRGG
;
A
#
# COMPACT_ATOMS: atom_id res chain seq x y z
N MET A 1 -10.72 -23.26 6.18
CA MET A 1 -9.53 -24.10 5.95
C MET A 1 -8.31 -23.26 6.22
N SER A 2 -7.30 -23.80 6.92
CA SER A 2 -6.03 -23.10 7.15
C SER A 2 -5.35 -22.84 5.81
N VAL A 3 -5.04 -21.57 5.50
CA VAL A 3 -4.27 -21.19 4.30
C VAL A 3 -2.88 -21.83 4.33
N MET A 4 -2.30 -22.01 5.52
CA MET A 4 -0.98 -22.62 5.72
C MET A 4 -0.90 -24.07 5.25
N ALA A 5 -1.99 -24.85 5.40
CA ALA A 5 -2.02 -26.25 4.97
C ALA A 5 -1.76 -26.43 3.45
N LYS A 6 -2.09 -25.41 2.64
CA LYS A 6 -1.81 -25.39 1.21
C LYS A 6 -0.32 -25.15 0.91
N TYR A 7 0.35 -24.34 1.72
CA TYR A 7 1.67 -23.78 1.41
C TYR A 7 2.83 -24.36 2.20
N VAL A 8 2.55 -25.09 3.29
CA VAL A 8 3.59 -25.76 4.10
C VAL A 8 4.48 -26.69 3.27
N ARG A 9 3.95 -27.27 2.18
CA ARG A 9 4.68 -28.16 1.27
C ARG A 9 5.79 -27.47 0.47
N ILE A 10 5.82 -26.15 0.45
CA ILE A 10 6.88 -25.38 -0.21
C ILE A 10 8.24 -25.65 0.47
N PHE A 11 8.27 -25.71 1.80
CA PHE A 11 9.50 -25.92 2.58
C PHE A 11 9.53 -27.25 3.33
N TRP A 12 8.39 -27.94 3.44
CA TRP A 12 8.29 -29.23 4.12
C TRP A 12 7.50 -30.23 3.27
N PRO A 13 8.17 -31.14 2.52
CA PRO A 13 7.51 -32.02 1.56
C PRO A 13 6.40 -32.92 2.12
N ASP A 14 6.61 -33.47 3.33
CA ASP A 14 5.66 -34.35 4.02
C ASP A 14 5.35 -33.85 5.44
N PRO A 15 4.49 -32.82 5.58
CA PRO A 15 4.17 -32.20 6.86
C PRO A 15 3.13 -33.03 7.62
N LYS A 16 3.29 -33.17 8.94
CA LYS A 16 2.26 -33.80 9.79
C LYS A 16 1.25 -32.76 10.25
N ASP A 17 0.07 -33.21 10.68
CA ASP A 17 -0.99 -32.32 11.18
C ASP A 17 -0.51 -31.43 12.34
N GLU A 18 0.34 -31.98 13.21
CA GLU A 18 0.94 -31.23 14.32
C GLU A 18 1.85 -30.10 13.80
N ASP A 19 2.64 -30.35 12.76
CA ASP A 19 3.50 -29.35 12.15
C ASP A 19 2.68 -28.20 11.56
N VAL A 20 1.61 -28.53 10.82
CA VAL A 20 0.67 -27.56 10.26
C VAL A 20 -0.03 -26.75 11.36
N SER A 21 -0.43 -27.41 12.45
CA SER A 21 -1.06 -26.75 13.61
C SER A 21 -0.12 -25.71 14.25
N ARG A 22 1.16 -26.07 14.46
CA ARG A 22 2.17 -25.13 14.99
C ARG A 22 2.37 -23.94 14.06
N ARG A 23 2.42 -24.14 12.74
CA ARG A 23 2.60 -23.02 11.79
C ARG A 23 1.37 -22.13 11.72
N ASN A 24 0.17 -22.67 11.92
CA ASN A 24 -1.03 -21.85 12.07
C ASN A 24 -0.99 -20.96 13.31
N ALA A 25 -0.46 -21.45 14.43
CA ALA A 25 -0.27 -20.65 15.64
C ALA A 25 0.76 -19.53 15.40
N ALA A 26 1.87 -19.83 14.71
CA ALA A 26 2.85 -18.81 14.30
C ALA A 26 2.23 -17.76 13.37
N VAL A 27 1.44 -18.18 12.37
CA VAL A 27 0.70 -17.28 11.48
C VAL A 27 -0.21 -16.33 12.26
N ALA A 28 -0.95 -16.83 13.26
CA ALA A 28 -1.82 -15.98 14.08
C ALA A 28 -1.02 -14.94 14.91
N ALA A 29 0.16 -15.32 15.41
CA ALA A 29 1.05 -14.41 16.12
C ALA A 29 1.58 -13.30 15.18
N ILE A 30 2.05 -13.67 13.99
CA ILE A 30 2.55 -12.73 12.97
C ILE A 30 1.44 -11.80 12.49
N GLN A 31 0.21 -12.29 12.30
CA GLN A 31 -0.94 -11.46 11.96
C GLN A 31 -1.26 -10.41 13.03
N SER A 32 -1.08 -10.78 14.31
CA SER A 32 -1.27 -9.88 15.44
C SER A 32 -0.18 -8.81 15.46
N TRP A 33 1.08 -9.18 15.23
CA TRP A 33 2.20 -8.26 15.09
C TRP A 33 1.98 -7.26 13.94
N ILE A 34 1.63 -7.73 12.74
CA ILE A 34 1.34 -6.87 11.58
C ILE A 34 0.19 -5.91 11.88
N THR A 35 -0.86 -6.38 12.55
CA THR A 35 -2.01 -5.54 12.91
C THR A 35 -1.64 -4.45 13.93
N ALA A 36 -0.65 -4.71 14.78
CA ALA A 36 -0.19 -3.81 15.83
C ALA A 36 0.87 -2.79 15.36
N LEU A 37 1.22 -2.77 14.07
CA LEU A 37 2.11 -1.74 13.53
C LEU A 37 1.40 -0.38 13.56
N ASP A 38 1.88 0.52 14.43
CA ASP A 38 1.29 1.86 14.60
C ASP A 38 1.71 2.85 13.49
N ASP A 39 2.91 2.65 12.93
CA ASP A 39 3.49 3.49 11.89
C ASP A 39 3.28 2.89 10.49
N PRO A 40 2.64 3.60 9.54
CA PRO A 40 2.54 3.17 8.14
C PRO A 40 3.88 2.80 7.52
N TRP A 41 4.97 3.47 7.93
CA TRP A 41 6.28 3.21 7.37
C TRP A 41 6.81 1.82 7.72
N SER A 42 6.52 1.31 8.92
CA SER A 42 6.87 -0.07 9.30
C SER A 42 6.21 -1.11 8.40
N ALA A 43 4.95 -0.88 7.99
CA ALA A 43 4.25 -1.76 7.06
C ALA A 43 4.82 -1.69 5.63
N ILE A 44 5.29 -0.51 5.20
CA ILE A 44 5.96 -0.32 3.92
C ILE A 44 7.31 -1.05 3.90
N LEU A 45 8.11 -0.90 4.95
CA LEU A 45 9.40 -1.59 5.09
C LEU A 45 9.22 -3.10 5.09
N LEU A 46 8.23 -3.62 5.83
CA LEU A 46 7.88 -5.03 5.82
C LEU A 46 7.51 -5.51 4.40
N ALA A 47 6.69 -4.76 3.67
CA ALA A 47 6.32 -5.10 2.30
C ALA A 47 7.55 -5.18 1.37
N SER A 48 8.45 -4.20 1.47
CA SER A 48 9.68 -4.14 0.68
C SER A 48 10.60 -5.31 0.99
N ALA A 49 10.86 -5.55 2.28
CA ALA A 49 11.71 -6.63 2.76
C ALA A 49 11.15 -8.00 2.37
N LEU A 50 9.82 -8.18 2.44
CA LEU A 50 9.15 -9.40 2.04
C LEU A 50 9.25 -9.62 0.53
N ALA A 51 9.05 -8.58 -0.28
CA ALA A 51 9.22 -8.66 -1.72
C ALA A 51 10.67 -9.02 -2.08
N ASP A 52 11.67 -8.39 -1.45
CA ASP A 52 13.08 -8.73 -1.66
C ASP A 52 13.38 -10.20 -1.33
N GLY A 53 12.90 -10.68 -0.19
CA GLY A 53 13.07 -12.09 0.21
C GLY A 53 12.41 -13.08 -0.75
N VAL A 54 11.30 -12.71 -1.37
CA VAL A 54 10.69 -13.52 -2.43
C VAL A 54 11.53 -13.55 -3.70
N ALA A 55 12.21 -12.45 -4.03
CA ALA A 55 13.01 -12.35 -5.24
C ALA A 55 14.33 -13.13 -5.15
N ASP A 56 14.98 -13.15 -3.98
CA ASP A 56 16.31 -13.77 -3.81
C ASP A 56 16.34 -14.97 -2.86
N GLY A 57 15.20 -15.34 -2.27
CA GLY A 57 15.05 -16.49 -1.38
C GLY A 57 15.62 -16.29 0.02
N ARG A 58 16.02 -15.08 0.41
CA ARG A 58 16.67 -14.80 1.71
C ARG A 58 15.80 -13.97 2.63
N ALA A 59 15.52 -14.48 3.82
CA ALA A 59 14.71 -13.76 4.79
C ALA A 59 15.47 -12.53 5.31
N ARG A 60 14.75 -11.42 5.48
CA ARG A 60 15.32 -10.14 5.92
C ARG A 60 15.10 -9.95 7.42
N ASP A 61 16.04 -9.28 8.08
CA ASP A 61 16.03 -9.11 9.54
C ASP A 61 14.78 -8.34 10.03
N GLU A 62 14.20 -7.51 9.17
CA GLU A 62 12.96 -6.76 9.40
C GLU A 62 11.77 -7.64 9.80
N PHE A 63 11.77 -8.92 9.40
CA PHE A 63 10.71 -9.87 9.79
C PHE A 63 11.23 -11.21 10.32
N ALA A 64 12.47 -11.59 9.99
CA ALA A 64 12.97 -12.92 10.29
C ALA A 64 12.99 -13.24 11.79
N SER A 65 13.43 -12.30 12.63
CA SER A 65 13.48 -12.50 14.09
C SER A 65 12.09 -12.65 14.72
N GLU A 66 11.12 -11.83 14.29
CA GLU A 66 9.74 -11.92 14.79
C GLU A 66 9.08 -13.25 14.39
N VAL A 67 9.36 -13.71 13.17
CA VAL A 67 8.82 -14.97 12.64
C VAL A 67 9.48 -16.18 13.30
N GLU A 68 10.80 -16.15 13.50
CA GLU A 68 11.53 -17.16 14.27
C GLU A 68 10.94 -17.29 15.69
N GLN A 69 10.77 -16.16 16.38
CA GLN A 69 10.18 -16.15 17.72
C GLN A 69 8.73 -16.68 17.71
N ALA A 70 7.94 -16.35 16.69
CA ALA A 70 6.59 -16.86 16.54
C ALA A 70 6.55 -18.38 16.32
N ILE A 71 7.47 -18.93 15.51
CA ILE A 71 7.60 -20.37 15.26
C ILE A 71 8.04 -21.11 16.54
N VAL A 72 9.05 -20.57 17.24
CA VAL A 72 9.54 -21.13 18.51
C VAL A 72 8.43 -21.16 19.56
N ASN A 73 7.73 -20.03 19.75
CA ASN A 73 6.62 -19.92 20.71
C ASN A 73 5.42 -20.81 20.36
N ALA A 74 5.25 -21.15 19.09
CA ALA A 74 4.22 -22.08 18.63
C ALA A 74 4.53 -23.56 18.94
N GLY A 75 5.66 -23.86 19.61
CA GLY A 75 6.02 -25.22 20.05
C GLY A 75 7.14 -25.87 19.23
N SER A 76 7.81 -25.12 18.35
CA SER A 76 8.99 -25.57 17.63
C SER A 76 10.27 -25.05 18.29
N ALA A 77 10.52 -25.41 19.55
CA ALA A 77 11.63 -24.88 20.36
C ALA A 77 13.05 -25.17 19.80
N ALA A 78 13.16 -26.15 18.89
CA ALA A 78 14.41 -26.48 18.20
C ALA A 78 14.61 -25.71 16.89
N PHE A 79 13.66 -24.85 16.50
CA PHE A 79 13.77 -24.03 15.30
C PHE A 79 14.87 -22.99 15.48
N VAL A 80 15.77 -22.93 14.50
CA VAL A 80 16.83 -21.93 14.37
C VAL A 80 16.76 -21.43 12.94
N ARG A 81 16.92 -20.12 12.73
CA ARG A 81 16.84 -19.51 11.39
C ARG A 81 17.80 -20.08 10.36
N GLU A 82 18.97 -20.57 10.76
CA GLU A 82 20.01 -21.06 9.85
C GLU A 82 19.44 -22.11 8.88
N ASP A 83 19.60 -21.89 7.57
CA ASP A 83 19.05 -22.70 6.47
C ASP A 83 17.51 -22.79 6.36
N HIS A 84 16.76 -21.97 7.10
CA HIS A 84 15.28 -21.97 7.12
C HIS A 84 14.63 -20.69 6.55
N ASP A 85 15.36 -19.89 5.77
CA ASP A 85 14.86 -18.64 5.18
C ASP A 85 13.56 -18.83 4.38
N LEU A 86 13.45 -19.93 3.63
CA LEU A 86 12.25 -20.24 2.85
C LEU A 86 11.01 -20.45 3.74
N GLU A 87 11.16 -21.15 4.87
CA GLU A 87 10.06 -21.33 5.83
C GLU A 87 9.61 -19.98 6.39
N ILE A 88 10.56 -19.11 6.76
CA ILE A 88 10.28 -17.76 7.28
C ILE A 88 9.53 -16.91 6.26
N ILE A 89 9.99 -16.90 5.00
CA ILE A 89 9.34 -16.15 3.91
C ILE A 89 7.92 -16.66 3.67
N VAL A 90 7.73 -17.97 3.55
CA VAL A 90 6.42 -18.57 3.26
C VAL A 90 5.44 -18.32 4.41
N VAL A 91 5.87 -18.50 5.66
CA VAL A 91 5.01 -18.22 6.84
C VAL A 91 4.60 -16.74 6.87
N THR A 92 5.51 -15.83 6.54
CA THR A 92 5.20 -14.38 6.48
C THR A 92 4.23 -14.05 5.35
N LEU A 93 4.45 -14.57 4.14
CA LEU A 93 3.55 -14.38 2.99
C LEU A 93 2.15 -14.95 3.25
N VAL A 94 2.05 -16.14 3.86
CA VAL A 94 0.76 -16.74 4.22
C VAL A 94 0.04 -15.89 5.26
N SER A 95 0.78 -15.37 6.24
CA SER A 95 0.23 -14.46 7.26
C SER A 95 -0.34 -13.19 6.61
N ALA A 96 0.41 -12.58 5.69
CA ALA A 96 -0.03 -11.41 4.92
C ALA A 96 -1.23 -11.74 4.02
N LEU A 97 -1.19 -12.84 3.27
CA LEU A 97 -2.28 -13.27 2.38
C LEU A 97 -3.60 -13.42 3.13
N ASP A 98 -3.59 -14.20 4.21
CA ASP A 98 -4.79 -14.46 5.00
C ASP A 98 -5.29 -13.17 5.69
N LEU A 99 -4.39 -12.32 6.20
CA LEU A 99 -4.77 -11.05 6.81
C LEU A 99 -5.38 -10.06 5.80
N ILE A 100 -4.81 -9.97 4.60
CA ILE A 100 -5.24 -9.07 3.52
C ILE A 100 -6.58 -9.54 2.95
N ALA A 101 -6.75 -10.86 2.77
CA ALA A 101 -7.95 -11.45 2.20
C ALA A 101 -9.17 -11.35 3.12
N ARG A 102 -8.96 -11.29 4.46
CA ARG A 102 -10.04 -11.11 5.43
C ARG A 102 -10.76 -9.77 5.24
N GLU A 103 -12.09 -9.83 5.21
CA GLU A 103 -12.94 -8.65 5.31
C GLU A 103 -12.85 -8.06 6.71
N ARG A 104 -12.83 -6.73 6.81
CA ARG A 104 -12.89 -6.01 8.08
C ARG A 104 -13.92 -4.90 7.98
N ASP A 105 -14.66 -4.73 9.06
CA ASP A 105 -15.58 -3.59 9.31
C ASP A 105 -14.84 -2.34 9.82
N ALA A 106 -13.50 -2.39 9.88
CA ALA A 106 -12.71 -1.28 10.39
C ALA A 106 -12.84 -0.05 9.48
N SER A 107 -13.25 1.07 10.07
CA SER A 107 -13.27 2.35 9.37
C SER A 107 -11.87 2.96 9.34
N GLY A 108 -11.43 3.36 8.15
CA GLY A 108 -10.16 4.04 7.94
C GLY A 108 -9.00 3.14 7.49
N TRP A 109 -7.89 3.80 7.20
CA TRP A 109 -6.69 3.19 6.64
C TRP A 109 -5.76 2.67 7.74
N THR A 110 -5.42 1.39 7.66
CA THR A 110 -4.69 0.61 8.67
C THR A 110 -3.31 0.16 8.18
N ALA A 111 -2.50 -0.41 9.07
CA ALA A 111 -1.24 -1.05 8.70
C ALA A 111 -1.42 -2.16 7.66
N VAL A 112 -2.52 -2.93 7.72
CA VAL A 112 -2.83 -3.99 6.75
C VAL A 112 -3.12 -3.40 5.37
N ASP A 113 -3.80 -2.26 5.31
CA ASP A 113 -4.09 -1.57 4.04
C ASP A 113 -2.80 -0.99 3.44
N THR A 114 -1.91 -0.49 4.30
CA THR A 114 -0.58 -0.01 3.92
C THR A 114 0.29 -1.14 3.38
N LEU A 115 0.35 -2.26 4.10
CA LEU A 115 1.06 -3.47 3.69
C LEU A 115 0.54 -3.97 2.34
N ALA A 116 -0.78 -4.04 2.16
CA ALA A 116 -1.38 -4.47 0.89
C ALA A 116 -1.02 -3.54 -0.28
N ALA A 117 -1.07 -2.23 -0.10
CA ALA A 117 -0.75 -1.31 -1.17
C ALA A 117 0.75 -1.37 -1.53
N ALA A 118 1.63 -1.44 -0.53
CA ALA A 118 3.07 -1.56 -0.74
C ALA A 118 3.45 -2.92 -1.38
N LEU A 119 2.82 -4.03 -0.97
CA LEU A 119 3.01 -5.34 -1.61
C LEU A 119 2.51 -5.34 -3.05
N TRP A 120 1.37 -4.68 -3.34
CA TRP A 120 0.94 -4.52 -4.73
C TRP A 120 1.99 -3.76 -5.54
N SER A 121 2.48 -2.63 -5.04
CA SER A 121 3.54 -1.86 -5.71
C SER A 121 4.79 -2.71 -6.01
N ALA A 122 5.32 -3.38 -4.98
CA ALA A 122 6.55 -4.17 -5.06
C ALA A 122 6.39 -5.41 -5.96
N LEU A 123 5.44 -6.29 -5.64
CA LEU A 123 5.29 -7.58 -6.32
C LEU A 123 4.84 -7.44 -7.78
N SER A 124 4.15 -6.37 -8.15
CA SER A 124 3.77 -6.11 -9.55
C SER A 124 4.93 -5.60 -10.41
N PHE A 125 6.04 -5.17 -9.80
CA PHE A 125 7.24 -4.76 -10.53
C PHE A 125 8.20 -5.92 -10.77
N GLN A 126 8.25 -6.87 -9.84
CA GLN A 126 9.15 -8.01 -9.89
C GLN A 126 8.88 -8.91 -11.10
N PRO A 127 9.94 -9.54 -11.64
CA PRO A 127 9.79 -10.63 -12.59
C PRO A 127 9.16 -11.85 -11.91
N SER A 128 8.67 -12.80 -12.70
CA SER A 128 8.22 -14.09 -12.17
C SER A 128 9.37 -14.83 -11.50
N VAL A 129 9.08 -15.47 -10.36
CA VAL A 129 10.02 -16.36 -9.67
C VAL A 129 10.05 -17.71 -10.39
N LEU A 130 11.23 -18.34 -10.50
CA LEU A 130 11.39 -19.61 -11.21
C LEU A 130 10.73 -20.80 -10.48
N GLU A 131 10.71 -20.76 -9.16
CA GLU A 131 10.14 -21.82 -8.32
C GLU A 131 8.60 -21.72 -8.31
N GLU A 132 7.95 -22.61 -9.06
CA GLU A 132 6.50 -22.62 -9.28
C GLU A 132 5.66 -22.52 -7.98
N PRO A 133 5.96 -23.27 -6.89
CA PRO A 133 5.14 -23.19 -5.68
C PRO A 133 5.18 -21.81 -5.00
N ILE A 134 6.34 -21.15 -5.00
CA ILE A 134 6.52 -19.81 -4.44
C ILE A 134 5.86 -18.77 -5.35
N GLU A 135 6.01 -18.91 -6.67
CA GLU A 135 5.39 -18.01 -7.63
C GLU A 135 3.86 -18.01 -7.51
N VAL A 136 3.23 -19.17 -7.30
CA VAL A 136 1.78 -19.27 -7.04
C VAL A 136 1.40 -18.46 -5.79
N LEU A 137 2.12 -18.62 -4.68
CA LEU A 137 1.86 -17.88 -3.45
C LEU A 137 2.05 -16.36 -3.66
N ARG A 138 3.13 -15.96 -4.35
CA ARG A 138 3.42 -14.56 -4.67
C ARG A 138 2.30 -13.92 -5.50
N GLN A 139 1.79 -14.64 -6.50
CA GLN A 139 0.67 -14.17 -7.34
C GLN A 139 -0.63 -14.04 -6.53
N GLU A 140 -0.94 -14.99 -5.64
CA GLU A 140 -2.12 -14.88 -4.78
C GLU A 140 -2.03 -13.69 -3.83
N VAL A 141 -0.85 -13.44 -3.24
CA VAL A 141 -0.59 -12.24 -2.42
C VAL A 141 -0.77 -10.98 -3.25
N LEU A 142 -0.22 -10.92 -4.46
CA LEU A 142 -0.38 -9.77 -5.37
C LEU A 142 -1.85 -9.49 -5.70
N VAL A 143 -2.61 -10.52 -6.05
CA VAL A 143 -4.04 -10.40 -6.38
C VAL A 143 -4.85 -9.94 -5.17
N ALA A 144 -4.63 -10.54 -3.99
CA ALA A 144 -5.30 -10.15 -2.75
C ALA A 144 -4.96 -8.71 -2.36
N SER A 145 -3.68 -8.34 -2.47
CA SER A 145 -3.17 -7.00 -2.19
C SER A 145 -3.82 -5.94 -3.07
N ARG A 146 -3.89 -6.18 -4.39
CA ARG A 146 -4.59 -5.31 -5.33
C ARG A 146 -6.07 -5.19 -5.00
N ALA A 147 -6.75 -6.32 -4.77
CA ALA A 147 -8.18 -6.34 -4.46
C ALA A 147 -8.51 -5.56 -3.18
N ARG A 148 -7.75 -5.76 -2.11
CA ARG A 148 -7.90 -5.02 -0.85
C ARG A 148 -7.66 -3.53 -1.05
N THR A 149 -6.55 -3.17 -1.70
CA THR A 149 -6.17 -1.76 -1.94
C THR A 149 -7.26 -1.02 -2.69
N MET A 150 -7.78 -1.61 -3.78
CA MET A 150 -8.88 -1.03 -4.55
C MET A 150 -10.17 -0.92 -3.74
N ARG A 151 -10.53 -1.96 -2.97
CA ARG A 151 -11.72 -1.93 -2.13
C ARG A 151 -11.67 -0.80 -1.11
N VAL A 152 -10.54 -0.64 -0.41
CA VAL A 152 -10.33 0.42 0.59
C VAL A 152 -10.36 1.80 -0.08
N ALA A 153 -9.71 1.95 -1.24
CA ALA A 153 -9.72 3.20 -1.99
C ALA A 153 -11.16 3.62 -2.38
N GLU A 154 -11.97 2.70 -2.89
CA GLU A 154 -13.38 2.98 -3.24
C GLU A 154 -14.25 3.24 -2.01
N GLN A 155 -14.09 2.46 -0.95
CA GLN A 155 -14.87 2.61 0.29
C GLN A 155 -14.57 3.93 1.01
N SER A 156 -13.30 4.37 1.03
CA SER A 156 -12.87 5.61 1.69
C SER A 156 -13.47 6.89 1.08
N ARG A 157 -14.16 6.78 -0.05
CA ARG A 157 -14.79 7.88 -0.80
C ARG A 157 -16.31 7.86 -0.73
N LYS A 158 -16.89 6.93 0.03
CA LYS A 158 -18.33 6.96 0.30
C LYS A 158 -18.59 8.05 1.33
N ARG A 159 -19.48 8.99 0.99
CA ARG A 159 -19.95 10.01 1.93
C ARG A 159 -20.59 9.34 3.14
N VAL A 160 -20.27 9.85 4.32
CA VAL A 160 -20.83 9.37 5.58
C VAL A 160 -22.19 10.03 5.77
N PRO A 161 -23.25 9.26 6.09
CA PRO A 161 -24.56 9.84 6.36
C PRO A 161 -24.46 10.77 7.57
N VAL A 162 -25.06 11.96 7.45
CA VAL A 162 -25.05 12.98 8.49
C VAL A 162 -26.23 12.70 9.44
N PRO A 163 -25.98 12.25 10.68
CA PRO A 163 -27.06 11.87 11.60
C PRO A 163 -27.82 13.11 12.09
N GLU A 164 -29.13 12.98 12.28
CA GLU A 164 -29.93 14.03 12.91
C GLU A 164 -29.64 14.10 14.42
N ILE A 165 -29.60 15.32 14.96
CA ILE A 165 -29.54 15.50 16.42
C ILE A 165 -30.96 15.31 16.96
N GLY A 166 -31.20 14.15 17.60
CA GLY A 166 -32.45 13.88 18.31
C GLY A 166 -32.65 14.76 19.55
N PRO A 167 -33.81 14.65 20.22
CA PRO A 167 -34.12 15.44 21.41
C PRO A 167 -33.10 15.18 22.53
N LEU A 168 -32.44 16.25 22.98
CA LEU A 168 -31.50 16.22 24.09
C LEU A 168 -32.24 16.21 25.43
N THR A 169 -32.11 15.13 26.20
CA THR A 169 -32.64 15.07 27.57
C THR A 169 -31.61 15.63 28.54
N LEU A 170 -31.83 16.87 29.01
CA LEU A 170 -31.02 17.48 30.08
C LEU A 170 -31.76 17.34 31.43
N PRO A 171 -31.10 16.94 32.52
CA PRO A 171 -31.72 16.94 33.84
C PRO A 171 -32.07 18.36 34.29
N GLU A 172 -33.34 18.64 34.58
CA GLU A 172 -33.84 19.95 35.01
C GLU A 172 -33.13 20.50 36.26
N ALA A 173 -32.57 19.62 37.10
CA ALA A 173 -31.87 20.00 38.32
C ALA A 173 -30.49 20.67 38.09
N GLN A 174 -29.85 20.45 36.93
CA GLN A 174 -28.55 21.03 36.57
C GLN A 174 -28.48 21.26 35.05
N PRO A 175 -29.21 22.27 34.52
CA PRO A 175 -29.26 22.56 33.08
C PRO A 175 -27.94 23.14 32.55
N THR A 176 -27.02 23.54 33.44
CA THR A 176 -25.68 24.03 33.13
C THR A 176 -24.64 23.24 33.95
N GLY A 177 -23.51 22.91 33.33
CA GLY A 177 -22.43 22.14 33.98
C GLY A 177 -21.80 21.07 33.09
N SER A 178 -20.82 20.35 33.63
CA SER A 178 -20.05 19.33 32.91
C SER A 178 -20.90 18.21 32.30
N ARG A 179 -22.00 17.83 32.96
CA ARG A 179 -22.92 16.78 32.51
C ARG A 179 -23.75 17.21 31.30
N ALA A 180 -24.21 18.46 31.26
CA ALA A 180 -24.88 19.02 30.09
C ALA A 180 -23.92 19.11 28.90
N ASN A 181 -22.69 19.62 29.12
CA ASN A 181 -21.65 19.68 28.07
C ASN A 181 -21.30 18.30 27.51
N ALA A 182 -21.21 17.26 28.35
CA ALA A 182 -20.96 15.90 27.91
C ALA A 182 -22.12 15.33 27.07
N ALA A 183 -23.37 15.62 27.45
CA ALA A 183 -24.56 15.21 26.69
C ALA A 183 -24.61 15.89 25.31
N TYR A 184 -24.37 17.21 25.26
CA TYR A 184 -24.26 17.96 24.01
C TYR A 184 -23.14 17.45 23.12
N ARG A 185 -21.95 17.23 23.67
CA ARG A 185 -20.81 16.69 22.91
C ARG A 185 -21.15 15.31 22.35
N LYS A 186 -21.68 14.41 23.16
CA LYS A 186 -22.05 13.06 22.71
C LYS A 186 -23.11 13.07 21.60
N ALA A 187 -24.06 14.00 21.65
CA ALA A 187 -25.09 14.11 20.62
C ALA A 187 -24.59 14.76 19.31
N THR A 188 -23.68 15.73 19.40
CA THR A 188 -23.20 16.51 18.25
C THR A 188 -21.92 15.97 17.61
N GLU A 189 -21.09 15.21 18.34
CA GLU A 189 -19.81 14.69 17.85
C GLU A 189 -19.93 13.80 16.62
N PRO A 190 -20.91 12.87 16.51
CA PRO A 190 -21.12 12.10 15.29
C PRO A 190 -21.50 12.97 14.08
N LEU A 191 -22.36 13.98 14.30
CA LEU A 191 -22.74 14.96 13.26
C LEU A 191 -21.52 15.73 12.77
N VAL A 192 -20.77 16.33 13.70
CA VAL A 192 -19.58 17.14 13.38
C VAL A 192 -18.52 16.29 12.68
N LYS A 193 -18.31 15.04 13.12
CA LYS A 193 -17.38 14.10 12.48
C LYS A 193 -17.79 13.80 11.04
N ALA A 194 -19.05 13.44 10.80
CA ALA A 194 -19.54 13.16 9.45
C ALA A 194 -19.43 14.39 8.52
N LEU A 195 -19.75 15.59 9.01
CA LEU A 195 -19.60 16.83 8.23
C LEU A 195 -18.13 17.13 7.88
N ARG A 196 -17.20 16.94 8.82
CA ARG A 196 -15.76 17.13 8.57
C ARG A 196 -15.23 16.13 7.56
N GLU A 197 -15.55 14.85 7.72
CA GLU A 197 -15.11 13.78 6.80
C GLU A 197 -15.63 14.02 5.38
N ASN A 198 -16.89 14.43 5.22
CA ASN A 198 -17.47 14.77 3.92
C ASN A 198 -16.83 16.04 3.33
N ALA A 199 -16.59 17.09 4.14
CA ALA A 199 -15.96 18.32 3.65
C ALA A 199 -14.50 18.09 3.21
N GLU A 200 -13.75 17.22 3.91
CA GLU A 200 -12.40 16.81 3.50
C GLU A 200 -12.41 16.05 2.16
N LEU A 201 -13.42 15.19 1.96
CA LEU A 201 -13.60 14.47 0.70
C LEU A 201 -13.95 15.45 -0.43
N ASP A 202 -14.89 16.37 -0.21
CA ASP A 202 -15.25 17.39 -1.21
C ASP A 202 -14.04 18.26 -1.57
N ARG A 203 -13.21 18.62 -0.58
CA ARG A 203 -11.98 19.39 -0.83
C ARG A 203 -10.98 18.61 -1.70
N GLU A 204 -10.75 17.34 -1.40
CA GLU A 204 -9.92 16.44 -2.23
C GLU A 204 -10.46 16.33 -3.66
N GLU A 205 -11.76 16.07 -3.82
CA GLU A 205 -12.41 15.93 -5.14
C GLU A 205 -12.32 17.23 -5.96
N LEU A 206 -12.51 18.38 -5.32
CA LEU A 206 -12.36 19.69 -5.96
C LEU A 206 -10.91 19.97 -6.36
N GLU A 207 -9.94 19.80 -5.45
CA GLU A 207 -8.52 20.00 -5.77
C GLU A 207 -8.06 19.12 -6.94
N PHE A 208 -8.50 17.86 -6.97
CA PHE A 208 -8.24 16.93 -8.06
C PHE A 208 -8.93 17.36 -9.36
N LEU A 209 -10.16 17.87 -9.30
CA LEU A 209 -10.88 18.41 -10.47
C LEU A 209 -10.21 19.67 -11.02
N TRP A 210 -9.74 20.57 -10.17
CA TRP A 210 -9.04 21.79 -10.58
C TRP A 210 -7.73 21.46 -11.27
N TRP A 211 -6.89 20.64 -10.65
CA TRP A 211 -5.66 20.14 -11.25
C TRP A 211 -5.92 19.51 -12.63
N MET A 212 -6.97 18.68 -12.69
CA MET A 212 -7.40 18.04 -13.91
C MET A 212 -7.80 19.05 -15.00
N MET A 213 -8.52 20.12 -14.67
CA MET A 213 -8.99 21.11 -15.66
C MET A 213 -7.88 22.05 -16.12
N GLU A 214 -6.93 22.36 -15.24
CA GLU A 214 -5.80 23.23 -15.54
C GLU A 214 -4.86 22.61 -16.59
N ASP A 215 -4.74 21.27 -16.60
CA ASP A 215 -3.83 20.51 -17.47
C ASP A 215 -2.36 20.96 -17.38
N TRP A 216 -2.03 21.79 -16.39
CA TRP A 216 -0.70 22.35 -16.17
C TRP A 216 0.06 21.51 -15.16
N SER A 217 1.35 21.28 -15.42
CA SER A 217 2.26 20.66 -14.47
C SER A 217 3.39 21.63 -14.13
N GLU A 218 3.60 21.87 -12.84
CA GLU A 218 4.75 22.62 -12.33
C GLU A 218 6.07 21.92 -12.66
N VAL A 219 6.08 20.59 -12.76
CA VAL A 219 7.28 19.81 -13.07
C VAL A 219 7.71 19.98 -14.53
N LEU A 220 6.74 20.17 -15.42
CA LEU A 220 6.98 20.38 -16.84
C LEU A 220 7.12 21.86 -17.21
N ASP A 221 6.71 22.77 -16.32
CA ASP A 221 6.51 24.18 -16.63
C ASP A 221 5.68 24.36 -17.91
N GLY A 222 4.60 23.57 -18.02
CA GLY A 222 3.86 23.43 -19.25
C GLY A 222 2.62 22.55 -19.11
N ARG A 223 1.90 22.37 -20.23
CA ARG A 223 0.73 21.49 -20.28
C ARG A 223 1.15 20.02 -20.32
N LEU A 224 0.48 19.20 -19.52
CA LEU A 224 0.59 17.74 -19.57
C LEU A 224 0.24 17.22 -20.98
N SER A 225 -0.77 17.80 -21.63
CA SER A 225 -1.21 17.41 -22.97
C SER A 225 -0.22 17.72 -24.11
N ASP A 226 0.83 18.50 -23.86
CA ASP A 226 1.88 18.80 -24.84
C ASP A 226 3.10 17.90 -24.68
N ALA A 227 3.25 17.22 -23.53
CA ALA A 227 4.40 16.36 -23.25
C ALA A 227 4.34 14.99 -23.95
N ASP A 228 5.51 14.38 -24.12
CA ASP A 228 5.65 12.98 -24.57
C ASP A 228 4.76 12.03 -23.74
N PRO A 229 4.12 11.00 -24.34
CA PRO A 229 3.24 10.08 -23.63
C PRO A 229 3.83 9.44 -22.36
N LEU A 230 5.11 9.04 -22.38
CA LEU A 230 5.76 8.41 -21.22
C LEU A 230 5.98 9.43 -20.11
N VAL A 231 6.47 10.62 -20.47
CA VAL A 231 6.70 11.72 -19.53
C VAL A 231 5.38 12.17 -18.92
N ARG A 232 4.36 12.41 -19.76
CA ARG A 232 3.00 12.76 -19.36
C ARG A 232 2.43 11.76 -18.38
N ALA A 233 2.56 10.46 -18.66
CA ALA A 233 1.98 9.42 -17.82
C ALA A 233 2.56 9.42 -16.40
N VAL A 234 3.90 9.49 -16.28
CA VAL A 234 4.57 9.49 -14.98
C VAL A 234 4.29 10.78 -14.21
N VAL A 235 4.43 11.94 -14.88
CA VAL A 235 4.19 13.24 -14.23
C VAL A 235 2.74 13.36 -13.79
N ALA A 236 1.78 13.01 -14.65
CA ALA A 236 0.36 13.05 -14.27
C ALA A 236 0.04 12.09 -13.12
N GLY A 237 0.72 10.94 -13.02
CA GLY A 237 0.59 10.02 -11.90
C GLY A 237 1.07 10.61 -10.58
N ILE A 238 2.25 11.24 -10.59
CA ILE A 238 2.85 11.88 -9.40
C ILE A 238 2.03 13.12 -8.99
N ASP A 239 1.75 14.02 -9.94
CA ASP A 239 0.99 15.25 -9.68
C ASP A 239 -0.43 14.92 -9.22
N GLY A 240 -1.10 13.98 -9.89
CA GLY A 240 -2.44 13.54 -9.52
C GLY A 240 -2.49 12.96 -8.11
N ALA A 241 -1.50 12.13 -7.74
CA ALA A 241 -1.40 11.59 -6.38
C ALA A 241 -1.19 12.68 -5.31
N SER A 242 -0.46 13.75 -5.63
CA SER A 242 -0.20 14.85 -4.69
C SER A 242 -1.48 15.58 -4.24
N LYS A 243 -2.55 15.49 -5.03
CA LYS A 243 -3.86 16.09 -4.72
C LYS A 243 -4.75 15.19 -3.85
N LEU A 244 -4.33 13.95 -3.61
CA LEU A 244 -5.13 12.98 -2.88
C LEU A 244 -4.70 12.91 -1.41
N ARG A 245 -5.70 12.76 -0.52
CA ARG A 245 -5.48 12.48 0.91
C ARG A 245 -5.74 11.01 1.26
N ARG A 246 -6.23 10.25 0.28
CA ARG A 246 -6.57 8.82 0.32
C ARG A 246 -5.93 8.14 -0.88
N LEU A 247 -5.75 6.82 -0.82
CA LEU A 247 -5.23 6.08 -1.97
C LEU A 247 -6.05 6.29 -3.24
N PRO A 248 -5.44 6.29 -4.43
CA PRO A 248 -6.15 6.47 -5.69
C PRO A 248 -7.15 5.34 -5.96
N ALA A 249 -8.42 5.71 -6.19
CA ALA A 249 -9.48 4.81 -6.65
C ALA A 249 -9.48 4.67 -8.19
N SER A 250 -10.34 3.80 -8.73
CA SER A 250 -10.39 3.53 -10.19
C SER A 250 -10.71 4.77 -11.02
N GLY A 251 -11.60 5.65 -10.51
CA GLY A 251 -11.91 6.94 -11.12
C GLY A 251 -10.68 7.84 -11.28
N HIS A 252 -9.84 7.94 -10.25
CA HIS A 252 -8.61 8.75 -10.28
C HIS A 252 -7.62 8.21 -11.31
N ARG A 253 -7.43 6.88 -11.33
CA ARG A 253 -6.61 6.24 -12.36
C ARG A 253 -7.12 6.57 -13.76
N ASN A 254 -8.42 6.52 -13.99
CA ASN A 254 -8.99 6.82 -15.31
C ASN A 254 -8.80 8.30 -15.69
N VAL A 255 -8.95 9.22 -14.75
CA VAL A 255 -8.72 10.66 -14.98
C VAL A 255 -7.25 10.94 -15.28
N VAL A 256 -6.33 10.44 -14.46
CA VAL A 256 -4.87 10.58 -14.66
C VAL A 256 -4.44 10.05 -16.02
N LEU A 257 -5.01 8.92 -16.47
CA LEU A 257 -4.63 8.25 -17.71
C LEU A 257 -5.47 8.66 -18.94
N ARG A 258 -6.42 9.59 -18.82
CA ARG A 258 -7.37 9.89 -19.92
C ARG A 258 -6.70 10.41 -21.20
N GLY A 259 -5.56 11.08 -21.07
CA GLY A 259 -4.80 11.70 -22.16
C GLY A 259 -3.51 10.94 -22.49
N VAL A 260 -3.30 9.77 -21.89
CA VAL A 260 -2.15 8.90 -22.16
C VAL A 260 -2.59 7.86 -23.19
N PRO A 261 -2.10 7.93 -24.44
CA PRO A 261 -2.44 6.93 -25.46
C PRO A 261 -1.98 5.54 -25.00
N SER A 262 -2.68 4.50 -25.44
CA SER A 262 -2.17 3.13 -25.35
C SER A 262 -1.04 2.93 -26.36
N GLY A 263 -0.06 2.09 -26.03
CA GLY A 263 1.16 1.93 -26.79
C GLY A 263 2.31 2.77 -26.20
N SER A 264 3.50 2.63 -26.77
CA SER A 264 4.78 3.13 -26.21
C SER A 264 5.27 2.26 -25.03
N PRO A 265 5.49 0.95 -25.24
CA PRO A 265 6.17 0.13 -24.26
C PRO A 265 7.59 0.67 -24.01
N ALA A 266 7.99 0.74 -22.74
CA ALA A 266 9.32 1.17 -22.34
C ALA A 266 9.81 0.39 -21.14
N THR A 267 11.10 0.05 -21.14
CA THR A 267 11.83 -0.39 -19.95
C THR A 267 12.01 0.76 -18.97
N LEU A 268 12.41 0.48 -17.73
CA LEU A 268 12.70 1.53 -16.75
C LEU A 268 13.82 2.47 -17.24
N THR A 269 14.85 1.91 -17.89
CA THR A 269 15.96 2.68 -18.47
C THR A 269 15.49 3.62 -19.58
N ALA A 270 14.64 3.13 -20.50
CA ALA A 270 14.06 3.95 -21.55
C ALA A 270 13.17 5.05 -20.97
N LEU A 271 12.38 4.75 -19.93
CA LEU A 271 11.56 5.73 -19.24
C LEU A 271 12.41 6.84 -18.58
N LEU A 272 13.46 6.48 -17.83
CA LEU A 272 14.32 7.49 -17.21
C LEU A 272 15.04 8.36 -18.25
N THR A 273 15.38 7.78 -19.41
CA THR A 273 15.95 8.51 -20.54
C THR A 273 14.93 9.51 -21.10
N ALA A 274 13.68 9.09 -21.28
CA ALA A 274 12.60 9.96 -21.77
C ALA A 274 12.28 11.10 -20.79
N LEU A 275 12.35 10.85 -19.48
CA LEU A 275 12.16 11.88 -18.46
C LEU A 275 13.25 12.97 -18.51
N GLY A 276 14.47 12.64 -18.95
CA GLY A 276 15.56 13.60 -19.11
C GLY A 276 15.75 14.51 -17.89
N ASP A 277 15.78 15.82 -18.14
CA ASP A 277 15.98 16.84 -17.09
C ASP A 277 14.80 16.94 -16.12
N HIS A 278 13.59 16.56 -16.52
CA HIS A 278 12.41 16.57 -15.64
C HIS A 278 12.56 15.59 -14.46
N ARG A 279 13.40 14.56 -14.60
CA ARG A 279 13.70 13.62 -13.51
C ARG A 279 14.21 14.34 -12.26
N ALA A 280 15.07 15.36 -12.41
CA ALA A 280 15.63 16.08 -11.26
C ALA A 280 14.56 16.90 -10.52
N THR A 281 13.57 17.45 -11.24
CA THR A 281 12.43 18.15 -10.64
C THR A 281 11.48 17.16 -9.95
N LEU A 282 11.19 16.03 -10.58
CA LEU A 282 10.40 14.95 -9.97
C LEU A 282 11.08 14.39 -8.71
N ALA A 283 12.40 14.21 -8.73
CA ALA A 283 13.13 13.71 -7.57
C ALA A 283 13.04 14.66 -6.36
N LYS A 284 12.76 15.96 -6.56
CA LYS A 284 12.53 16.93 -5.48
C LYS A 284 11.10 16.88 -4.92
N SER A 285 10.11 16.51 -5.73
CA SER A 285 8.73 16.35 -5.26
C SER A 285 8.52 15.03 -4.51
N VAL A 286 9.38 14.04 -4.79
CA VAL A 286 9.45 12.78 -4.06
C VAL A 286 10.31 12.96 -2.80
N ASP A 287 9.86 12.39 -1.68
CA ASP A 287 10.69 12.32 -0.47
C ASP A 287 11.75 11.24 -0.65
N ALA A 288 12.94 11.68 -1.07
CA ALA A 288 14.05 10.81 -1.39
C ALA A 288 14.54 10.00 -0.18
N ASP A 289 14.39 10.51 1.05
CA ASP A 289 14.79 9.78 2.27
C ASP A 289 13.87 8.60 2.52
N CYS A 290 12.55 8.82 2.46
CA CYS A 290 11.57 7.75 2.54
C CYS A 290 11.81 6.70 1.45
N VAL A 291 11.87 7.12 0.19
CA VAL A 291 11.98 6.18 -0.93
C VAL A 291 13.30 5.38 -0.90
N ARG A 292 14.41 5.97 -0.43
CA ARG A 292 15.69 5.25 -0.26
C ARG A 292 15.63 4.14 0.80
N ARG A 293 14.78 4.25 1.81
CA ARG A 293 14.61 3.23 2.85
C ARG A 293 13.82 2.01 2.36
N SER A 294 13.09 2.14 1.25
CA SER A 294 12.21 1.08 0.71
C SER A 294 12.22 1.07 -0.83
N PRO A 295 13.38 0.83 -1.48
CA PRO A 295 13.50 0.91 -2.93
C PRO A 295 12.66 -0.15 -3.66
N THR A 296 12.47 -1.33 -3.08
CA THR A 296 11.63 -2.40 -3.65
C THR A 296 10.14 -2.14 -3.44
N GLY A 297 9.76 -1.45 -2.36
CA GLY A 297 8.39 -0.95 -2.16
C GLY A 297 7.98 0.14 -3.17
N PHE A 298 8.92 0.95 -3.64
CA PHE A 298 8.71 2.07 -4.56
C PHE A 298 9.65 2.02 -5.77
N PRO A 299 9.58 0.99 -6.61
CA PRO A 299 10.58 0.75 -7.64
C PRO A 299 10.70 1.89 -8.66
N LEU A 300 9.60 2.56 -9.01
CA LEU A 300 9.64 3.70 -9.93
C LEU A 300 10.14 4.96 -9.23
N LEU A 301 9.58 5.34 -8.08
CA LEU A 301 10.00 6.56 -7.38
C LEU A 301 11.46 6.48 -6.94
N ALA A 302 11.92 5.29 -6.53
CA ALA A 302 13.31 5.09 -6.17
C ALA A 302 14.23 5.23 -7.37
N ALA A 303 13.77 4.89 -8.59
CA ALA A 303 14.56 5.03 -9.80
C ALA A 303 14.61 6.49 -10.25
N ILE A 304 13.50 7.22 -10.11
CA ILE A 304 13.46 8.67 -10.35
C ILE A 304 14.42 9.38 -9.40
N ALA A 305 14.35 9.06 -8.09
CA ALA A 305 15.16 9.70 -7.06
C ALA A 305 16.67 9.41 -7.20
N SER A 306 17.08 8.16 -7.39
CA SER A 306 18.51 7.79 -7.45
C SER A 306 19.09 7.81 -8.87
N GLY A 307 18.27 7.64 -9.89
CA GLY A 307 18.73 7.35 -11.26
C GLY A 307 19.17 5.89 -11.46
N ASP A 308 19.05 5.06 -10.43
CA ASP A 308 19.45 3.65 -10.48
C ASP A 308 18.33 2.78 -11.08
N VAL A 309 18.71 2.02 -12.10
CA VAL A 309 17.84 1.09 -12.84
C VAL A 309 18.17 -0.37 -12.54
N ASN A 310 19.19 -0.66 -11.73
CA ASN A 310 19.63 -2.02 -11.44
C ASN A 310 18.69 -2.72 -10.45
N ARG A 311 17.51 -3.10 -10.92
CA ARG A 311 16.45 -3.73 -10.11
C ARG A 311 15.74 -4.83 -10.87
N GLY A 312 15.30 -5.86 -10.14
CA GLY A 312 14.50 -6.93 -10.70
C GLY A 312 13.25 -6.38 -11.40
N GLY A 313 13.10 -6.66 -12.69
CA GLY A 313 11.96 -6.23 -13.49
C GLY A 313 12.13 -4.88 -14.21
N ALA A 314 13.30 -4.24 -14.10
CA ALA A 314 13.63 -3.00 -14.83
C ALA A 314 13.63 -3.19 -16.37
N GLU A 315 14.04 -4.37 -16.83
CA GLU A 315 14.09 -4.74 -18.26
C GLU A 315 12.72 -5.16 -18.83
N ILE A 316 11.69 -5.31 -17.97
CA ILE A 316 10.34 -5.63 -18.44
C ILE A 316 9.73 -4.36 -19.04
N GLU A 317 9.42 -4.42 -20.33
CA GLU A 317 8.69 -3.36 -21.00
C GLU A 317 7.28 -3.21 -20.43
N ARG A 318 6.91 -1.97 -20.11
CA ARG A 318 5.57 -1.61 -19.63
C ARG A 318 5.01 -0.47 -20.46
N ASP A 319 3.70 -0.54 -20.70
CA ASP A 319 2.98 0.51 -21.43
C ASP A 319 3.01 1.83 -20.67
N ALA A 320 2.94 2.97 -21.39
CA ALA A 320 2.88 4.28 -20.76
C ALA A 320 1.75 4.38 -19.71
N ARG A 321 0.60 3.76 -19.96
CA ARG A 321 -0.52 3.74 -19.01
C ARG A 321 -0.22 2.90 -17.76
N GLU A 322 0.62 1.87 -17.88
CA GLU A 322 1.09 1.09 -16.73
C GLU A 322 2.09 1.88 -15.89
N TRP A 323 3.03 2.59 -16.54
CA TRP A 323 3.94 3.49 -15.84
C TRP A 323 3.21 4.62 -15.11
N GLY A 324 2.21 5.23 -15.73
CA GLY A 324 1.38 6.26 -15.08
C GLY A 324 0.53 5.70 -13.93
N ALA A 325 -0.03 4.49 -14.08
CA ALA A 325 -0.76 3.84 -12.99
C ALA A 325 0.16 3.50 -11.80
N ARG A 326 1.40 3.08 -12.08
CA ARG A 326 2.42 2.82 -11.06
C ARG A 326 2.85 4.11 -10.35
N ALA A 327 3.13 5.17 -11.11
CA ALA A 327 3.46 6.48 -10.56
C ALA A 327 2.37 6.99 -9.61
N LEU A 328 1.10 6.83 -9.99
CA LEU A 328 -0.06 7.16 -9.17
C LEU A 328 -0.16 6.30 -7.90
N LEU A 329 0.07 4.98 -8.01
CA LEU A 329 0.02 4.07 -6.86
C LEU A 329 1.14 4.37 -5.85
N GLU A 330 2.39 4.40 -6.31
CA GLU A 330 3.57 4.63 -5.46
C GLU A 330 3.50 6.00 -4.76
N SER A 331 3.16 7.04 -5.52
CA SER A 331 3.03 8.40 -4.96
C SER A 331 1.83 8.51 -4.03
N GLY A 332 0.73 7.81 -4.32
CA GLY A 332 -0.45 7.76 -3.45
C GLY A 332 -0.16 7.10 -2.10
N ILE A 333 0.59 5.99 -2.10
CA ILE A 333 1.04 5.32 -0.87
C ILE A 333 1.91 6.28 -0.05
N LEU A 334 2.91 6.89 -0.68
CA LEU A 334 3.83 7.82 -0.01
C LEU A 334 3.09 9.03 0.57
N GLN A 335 2.14 9.60 -0.18
CA GLN A 335 1.34 10.74 0.26
C GLN A 335 0.45 10.40 1.46
N VAL A 336 -0.25 9.26 1.42
CA VAL A 336 -1.09 8.81 2.55
C VAL A 336 -0.25 8.49 3.78
N ALA A 337 0.93 7.89 3.61
CA ALA A 337 1.85 7.62 4.70
C ALA A 337 2.32 8.92 5.37
N LYS A 338 2.75 9.92 4.58
CA LYS A 338 3.18 11.24 5.08
C LYS A 338 2.08 11.96 5.85
N LEU A 339 0.84 11.93 5.37
CA LEU A 339 -0.29 12.58 6.03
C LEU A 339 -0.68 11.92 7.36
N ARG A 340 -0.23 10.69 7.62
CA ARG A 340 -0.62 9.88 8.78
C ARG A 340 0.51 9.58 9.77
N GLY A 341 1.76 9.82 9.41
CA GLY A 341 2.94 9.49 10.21
C GLY A 341 4.15 10.39 9.93
N GLY A 342 3.92 11.66 9.59
CA GLY A 342 4.96 12.70 9.46
C GLY A 342 5.00 13.65 10.65
#